data_AF-A0A2G6D043-F1
#
_entry.id   AF-A0A2G6D043-F1
#
_cell.length_a   1.000
_cell.length_b   1.000
_cell.length_c   1.000
_cell.angle_alpha   90.00
_cell.angle_beta   90.00
_cell.angle_gamma   90.00
#
_symmetry.space_group_name_H-M   'P 1'
#
loop_
_entity.id
_entity.type
_entity.pdbx_description
1 polymer ?
#
loop_
_entity_poly.entity_id
_entity_poly.type
_entity_poly.pdbx_seq_one_letter_code
_entity_poly.pdbx_strand_id
1 'polypeptide(L)'
;MQTFNYPDIPEPAELTILLVNSSQSDPIVNRQRLVDGGYRLIECTDTVDFSSMAAEPKFDIIIVEPPEENVAGFCSDYRFPDKTPLLWAGPEQPELMSSETRPEMVIFCSNKPDTQEITSHLKSLQSFAAIHRSIRNQEQHIANLEQKIEILQKSTEEHILYLDILAMRDGLTGLFDRKHLNKVLPQKFSEASVNNKELSAILIDLDYFYEINKAAGTIYGDFVLNDFAARLTTIISQERGSCFRFSGETFFALLPGTNTKQALDLAETL
;
A
#
# COMPACT_ATOMS: atom_id res chain seq x y z
N MET A 1 1.61 29.98 4.55
CA MET A 1 1.02 29.99 3.19
C MET A 1 2.02 29.32 2.27
N GLN A 2 1.76 28.08 1.86
CA GLN A 2 2.51 27.48 0.74
C GLN A 2 2.09 28.24 -0.51
N THR A 3 3.04 28.89 -1.17
CA THR A 3 2.85 29.35 -2.54
C THR A 3 2.54 28.12 -3.38
N PHE A 4 1.34 28.04 -3.95
CA PHE A 4 1.07 27.13 -5.05
C PHE A 4 2.02 27.55 -6.17
N ASN A 5 3.16 26.88 -6.28
CA ASN A 5 4.00 27.02 -7.46
C ASN A 5 3.21 26.42 -8.61
N TYR A 6 2.83 27.26 -9.55
CA TYR A 6 2.29 26.77 -10.81
C TYR A 6 3.30 25.80 -11.42
N PRO A 7 2.84 24.67 -11.99
CA PRO A 7 3.75 23.76 -12.68
C PRO A 7 4.47 24.54 -13.78
N ASP A 8 5.78 24.32 -13.89
CA ASP A 8 6.57 24.90 -14.96
C ASP A 8 5.94 24.50 -16.30
N ILE A 9 5.65 25.49 -17.13
CA ILE A 9 5.10 25.25 -18.46
C ILE A 9 6.23 24.60 -19.27
N PRO A 10 6.05 23.35 -19.75
CA PRO A 10 7.08 22.67 -20.51
C PRO A 10 7.34 23.41 -21.82
N GLU A 11 8.62 23.49 -22.18
CA GLU A 11 9.02 23.96 -23.49
C GLU A 11 8.40 23.06 -24.59
N PRO A 12 8.07 23.59 -25.78
CA PRO A 12 7.52 22.81 -26.87
C PRO A 12 8.30 21.52 -27.16
N ALA A 13 9.63 21.55 -27.05
CA ALA A 13 10.53 20.41 -27.28
C ALA A 13 10.37 19.24 -26.29
N GLU A 14 9.69 19.47 -25.17
CA GLU A 14 9.35 18.44 -24.20
C GLU A 14 7.98 17.82 -24.42
N LEU A 15 7.13 18.45 -25.25
CA LEU A 15 5.76 18.04 -25.49
C LEU A 15 5.66 17.17 -26.74
N THR A 16 4.93 16.07 -26.61
CA THR A 16 4.63 15.16 -27.72
C THR A 16 3.19 15.38 -28.18
N ILE A 17 3.04 15.78 -29.45
CA ILE A 17 1.77 15.99 -30.10
C ILE A 17 1.43 14.77 -30.97
N LEU A 18 0.26 14.19 -30.75
CA LEU A 18 -0.37 13.28 -31.72
C LEU A 18 -1.23 14.10 -32.67
N LEU A 19 -0.88 14.13 -33.95
CA LEU A 19 -1.70 14.72 -35.02
C LEU A 19 -2.47 13.61 -35.74
N VAL A 20 -3.79 13.67 -35.62
CA VAL A 20 -4.71 12.68 -36.18
C VAL A 20 -5.25 13.17 -37.51
N ASN A 21 -5.31 12.25 -38.48
CA ASN A 21 -5.74 12.45 -39.86
C ASN A 21 -4.80 13.36 -40.68
N SER A 22 -3.49 13.10 -40.61
CA SER A 22 -2.47 13.95 -41.24
C SER A 22 -2.36 13.85 -42.78
N SER A 23 -3.22 13.07 -43.46
CA SER A 23 -3.19 12.92 -44.92
C SER A 23 -4.12 13.86 -45.69
N GLN A 24 -4.77 14.82 -45.02
CA GLN A 24 -5.67 15.77 -45.67
C GLN A 24 -4.95 16.64 -46.72
N SER A 25 -5.65 16.90 -47.84
CA SER A 25 -5.15 17.71 -48.95
C SER A 25 -5.02 19.20 -48.62
N ASP A 26 -5.81 19.71 -47.69
CA ASP A 26 -5.76 21.10 -47.19
C ASP A 26 -5.80 21.08 -45.64
N PRO A 27 -4.65 20.94 -44.97
CA PRO A 27 -4.61 20.79 -43.51
C PRO A 27 -4.91 22.11 -42.79
N ILE A 28 -5.82 22.05 -41.81
CA ILE A 28 -6.21 23.21 -41.00
C ILE A 28 -5.05 23.66 -40.09
N VAL A 29 -4.28 22.72 -39.57
CA VAL A 29 -3.10 22.96 -38.75
C VAL A 29 -1.84 22.71 -39.58
N ASN A 30 -1.02 23.75 -39.73
CA ASN A 30 0.23 23.65 -40.47
C ASN A 30 1.29 22.82 -39.69
N ARG A 31 1.63 21.64 -40.22
CA ARG A 31 2.61 20.71 -39.63
C ARG A 31 3.99 21.32 -39.45
N GLN A 32 4.47 22.03 -40.48
CA GLN A 32 5.77 22.70 -40.44
C GLN A 32 5.83 23.70 -39.29
N ARG A 33 4.71 24.38 -38.98
CA ARG A 33 4.63 25.30 -37.86
C ARG A 33 4.74 24.63 -36.50
N LEU A 34 4.20 23.42 -36.34
CA LEU A 34 4.37 22.64 -35.10
C LEU A 34 5.83 22.21 -34.94
N VAL A 35 6.47 21.78 -36.03
CA VAL A 35 7.89 21.40 -36.03
C VAL A 35 8.79 22.61 -35.76
N ASP A 36 8.55 23.73 -36.44
CA ASP A 36 9.28 24.99 -36.24
C ASP A 36 9.07 25.57 -34.83
N GLY A 37 7.88 25.32 -34.26
CA GLY A 37 7.55 25.62 -32.87
C GLY A 37 8.28 24.72 -31.86
N GLY A 38 8.95 23.66 -32.31
CA GLY A 38 9.78 22.77 -31.51
C GLY A 38 9.06 21.54 -30.97
N TYR A 39 7.78 21.31 -31.29
CA TYR A 39 7.03 20.17 -30.77
C TYR A 39 7.49 18.84 -31.36
N ARG A 40 7.43 17.77 -30.56
CA ARG A 40 7.64 16.40 -31.07
C ARG A 40 6.34 15.90 -31.70
N LEU A 41 6.32 15.84 -33.02
CA LEU A 41 5.13 15.44 -33.76
C LEU A 41 5.13 13.93 -34.04
N ILE A 42 4.03 13.28 -33.72
CA ILE A 42 3.71 11.90 -34.13
C ILE A 42 2.42 11.99 -34.94
N GLU A 43 2.45 11.45 -36.15
CA GLU A 43 1.32 11.51 -37.08
C GLU A 43 0.61 10.17 -37.19
N CYS A 44 -0.71 10.21 -37.30
CA CYS A 44 -1.55 9.04 -37.51
C CYS A 44 -2.56 9.34 -38.63
N THR A 45 -2.51 8.56 -39.71
CA THR A 45 -3.42 8.69 -40.87
C THR A 45 -4.53 7.66 -40.88
N ASP A 46 -4.37 6.56 -40.14
CA ASP A 46 -5.35 5.47 -40.04
C ASP A 46 -6.21 5.63 -38.79
N THR A 47 -7.53 5.58 -38.95
CA THR A 47 -8.51 5.70 -37.85
C THR A 47 -8.50 4.48 -36.93
N VAL A 48 -8.07 3.31 -37.41
CA VAL A 48 -7.94 2.08 -36.62
C VAL A 48 -6.71 2.13 -35.71
N ASP A 49 -5.56 2.53 -36.27
CA ASP A 49 -4.33 2.71 -35.49
C ASP A 49 -4.51 3.82 -34.45
N PHE A 50 -5.26 4.86 -34.80
CA PHE A 50 -5.57 5.98 -33.91
C PHE A 50 -6.14 5.53 -32.56
N SER A 51 -7.17 4.68 -32.53
CA SER A 51 -7.83 4.26 -31.28
C SER A 51 -6.88 3.49 -30.36
N SER A 52 -5.90 2.78 -30.93
CA SER A 52 -4.85 2.09 -30.17
C SER A 52 -3.79 3.07 -29.64
N MET A 53 -3.40 4.06 -30.44
CA MET A 53 -2.37 5.04 -30.09
C MET A 53 -2.88 6.06 -29.07
N ALA A 54 -4.10 6.58 -29.22
CA ALA A 54 -4.63 7.61 -28.34
C ALA A 54 -4.85 7.12 -26.90
N ALA A 55 -5.01 5.81 -26.71
CA ALA A 55 -5.08 5.17 -25.41
C ALA A 55 -3.71 5.11 -24.71
N GLU A 56 -2.60 5.31 -25.42
CA GLU A 56 -1.28 5.31 -24.81
C GLU A 56 -1.01 6.62 -24.05
N PRO A 57 -0.53 6.56 -22.79
CA PRO A 57 -0.31 7.73 -21.95
C PRO A 57 0.94 8.56 -22.33
N LYS A 58 1.47 8.40 -23.55
CA LYS A 58 2.72 9.04 -24.00
C LYS A 58 2.53 10.41 -24.66
N PHE A 59 1.29 10.78 -24.98
CA PHE A 59 0.97 12.03 -25.64
C PHE A 59 0.59 13.11 -24.63
N ASP A 60 1.10 14.32 -24.85
CA ASP A 60 0.83 15.48 -24.01
C ASP A 60 -0.28 16.36 -24.58
N ILE A 61 -0.42 16.39 -25.91
CA ILE A 61 -1.47 17.11 -26.63
C ILE A 61 -1.92 16.23 -27.79
N ILE A 62 -3.22 16.23 -28.08
CA ILE A 62 -3.79 15.58 -29.27
C ILE A 62 -4.42 16.66 -30.15
N ILE A 63 -4.11 16.64 -31.44
CA ILE A 63 -4.74 17.50 -32.43
C ILE A 63 -5.52 16.60 -33.38
N VAL A 64 -6.81 16.86 -33.51
CA VAL A 64 -7.71 16.10 -34.37
C VAL A 64 -8.18 16.98 -35.52
N GLU A 65 -7.85 16.57 -36.74
CA GLU A 65 -8.38 17.13 -37.97
C GLU A 65 -9.45 16.16 -38.51
N PRO A 66 -10.75 16.31 -38.17
CA PRO A 66 -11.77 15.41 -38.71
C PRO A 66 -11.88 15.52 -40.23
N PRO A 67 -12.31 14.45 -40.94
CA PRO A 67 -12.58 14.52 -42.37
C PRO A 67 -13.71 15.52 -42.69
N GLU A 68 -13.70 16.10 -43.90
CA GLU A 68 -14.75 17.04 -44.34
C GLU A 68 -16.14 16.38 -44.46
N GLU A 69 -16.16 15.09 -44.79
CA GLU A 69 -17.38 14.26 -44.88
C GLU A 69 -17.39 13.21 -43.76
N ASN A 70 -18.58 12.87 -43.25
CA ASN A 70 -18.80 11.81 -42.26
C ASN A 70 -18.10 12.02 -40.89
N VAL A 71 -18.09 13.25 -40.37
CA VAL A 71 -17.56 13.60 -39.04
C VAL A 71 -18.20 12.78 -37.92
N ALA A 72 -19.52 12.53 -38.00
CA ALA A 72 -20.25 11.75 -37.00
C ALA A 72 -19.75 10.29 -36.91
N GLY A 73 -19.49 9.64 -38.05
CA GLY A 73 -18.92 8.29 -38.09
C GLY A 73 -17.48 8.25 -37.57
N PHE A 74 -16.68 9.27 -37.91
CA PHE A 74 -15.34 9.42 -37.35
C PHE A 74 -15.37 9.52 -35.81
N CYS A 75 -16.33 10.26 -35.25
CA CYS A 75 -16.46 10.44 -33.80
C CYS A 75 -17.00 9.20 -33.08
N SER A 76 -17.87 8.40 -33.70
CA SER A 76 -18.39 7.18 -33.08
C SER A 76 -17.33 6.11 -32.90
N ASP A 77 -16.38 6.05 -33.83
CA ASP A 77 -15.26 5.11 -33.82
C ASP A 77 -14.10 5.60 -32.92
N TYR A 78 -14.12 6.88 -32.56
CA TYR A 78 -13.09 7.52 -31.74
C TYR A 78 -13.33 7.24 -30.24
N ARG A 79 -12.27 6.86 -29.53
CA ARG A 79 -12.25 6.85 -28.06
C ARG A 79 -11.35 7.98 -27.59
N PHE A 80 -11.97 8.97 -26.96
CA PHE A 80 -11.25 10.13 -26.46
C PHE A 80 -10.49 9.76 -25.18
N PRO A 81 -9.19 10.08 -25.08
CA PRO A 81 -8.47 9.88 -23.83
C PRO A 81 -9.03 10.84 -22.78
N ASP A 82 -9.30 10.32 -21.60
CA ASP A 82 -10.01 11.07 -20.55
C ASP A 82 -9.25 12.34 -20.12
N LYS A 83 -7.91 12.28 -20.06
CA LYS A 83 -7.07 13.29 -19.40
C LYS A 83 -6.05 13.99 -20.30
N THR A 84 -6.05 13.74 -21.61
CA THR A 84 -5.07 14.37 -22.52
C THR A 84 -5.71 15.58 -23.22
N PRO A 85 -5.13 16.80 -23.11
CA PRO A 85 -5.65 17.98 -23.78
C PRO A 85 -5.80 17.80 -25.29
N LEU A 86 -6.95 18.19 -25.82
CA LEU A 86 -7.31 17.98 -27.22
C LEU A 86 -7.63 19.29 -27.94
N LEU A 87 -7.05 19.47 -29.13
CA LEU A 87 -7.45 20.49 -30.11
C LEU A 87 -8.31 19.83 -31.18
N TRP A 88 -9.53 20.30 -31.34
CA TRP A 88 -10.42 19.92 -32.43
C TRP A 88 -10.37 20.98 -33.53
N ALA A 89 -9.78 20.64 -34.67
CA ALA A 89 -9.60 21.51 -35.80
C ALA A 89 -10.54 21.11 -36.95
N GLY A 90 -11.83 21.43 -36.83
CA GLY A 90 -12.83 21.07 -37.85
C GLY A 90 -14.15 21.87 -37.77
N PRO A 91 -14.96 21.86 -38.83
CA PRO A 91 -16.11 22.77 -39.01
C PRO A 91 -17.37 22.42 -38.20
N GLU A 92 -17.46 21.20 -37.68
CA GLU A 92 -18.55 20.78 -36.78
C GLU A 92 -17.99 20.59 -35.37
N GLN A 93 -18.74 21.00 -34.34
CA GLN A 93 -18.56 20.48 -32.98
C GLN A 93 -19.36 19.18 -32.97
N PRO A 94 -18.73 18.00 -33.07
CA PRO A 94 -19.50 16.78 -33.10
C PRO A 94 -20.44 16.72 -31.91
N GLU A 95 -21.51 15.93 -32.04
CA GLU A 95 -22.29 15.43 -30.91
C GLU A 95 -21.47 14.46 -30.01
N LEU A 96 -20.15 14.70 -29.89
CA LEU A 96 -19.15 14.25 -28.91
C LEU A 96 -19.69 14.12 -27.49
N MET A 97 -20.76 14.86 -27.20
CA MET A 97 -21.40 15.01 -25.90
C MET A 97 -22.34 13.85 -25.54
N SER A 98 -22.66 12.93 -26.45
CA SER A 98 -23.66 11.86 -26.21
C SER A 98 -23.08 10.53 -25.68
N SER A 99 -21.76 10.37 -25.58
CA SER A 99 -21.11 9.15 -25.07
C SER A 99 -20.52 9.31 -23.66
N GLU A 100 -20.37 8.18 -22.95
CA GLU A 100 -19.89 8.08 -21.56
C GLU A 100 -18.41 8.49 -21.36
N THR A 101 -17.64 8.71 -22.43
CA THR A 101 -16.21 9.10 -22.39
C THR A 101 -16.02 10.46 -23.03
N ARG A 102 -16.40 11.50 -22.30
CA ARG A 102 -16.13 12.88 -22.72
C ARG A 102 -14.67 13.21 -22.36
N PRO A 103 -13.85 13.68 -23.31
CA PRO A 103 -12.54 14.26 -22.99
C PRO A 103 -12.74 15.42 -22.02
N GLU A 104 -12.01 15.43 -20.90
CA GLU A 104 -12.14 16.48 -19.88
C GLU A 104 -11.75 17.87 -20.42
N MET A 105 -10.98 17.91 -21.51
CA MET A 105 -10.36 19.13 -21.99
C MET A 105 -10.24 19.18 -23.51
N VAL A 106 -11.18 19.89 -24.14
CA VAL A 106 -11.22 20.10 -25.59
C VAL A 106 -11.26 21.59 -25.88
N ILE A 107 -10.38 22.03 -26.78
CA ILE A 107 -10.45 23.34 -27.42
C ILE A 107 -10.90 23.15 -28.86
N PHE A 108 -11.89 23.94 -29.29
CA PHE A 108 -12.40 23.90 -30.67
C PHE A 108 -11.87 25.10 -31.45
N CYS A 109 -11.40 24.85 -32.68
CA CYS A 109 -11.10 25.91 -33.64
C CYS A 109 -12.38 26.44 -34.30
N SER A 110 -12.31 27.70 -34.74
CA SER A 110 -13.31 28.33 -35.60
C SER A 110 -13.31 27.72 -37.01
N ASN A 111 -14.36 28.00 -37.79
CA ASN A 111 -14.43 27.58 -39.18
C ASN A 111 -13.43 28.40 -40.02
N LYS A 112 -12.30 27.76 -40.39
CA LYS A 112 -11.09 28.36 -40.97
C LYS A 112 -10.31 29.24 -39.97
N PRO A 113 -9.64 28.61 -38.99
CA PRO A 113 -8.92 29.34 -37.95
C PRO A 113 -7.73 30.08 -38.54
N ASP A 114 -7.51 31.30 -38.06
CA ASP A 114 -6.34 32.06 -38.45
C ASP A 114 -5.09 31.61 -37.66
N THR A 115 -3.95 32.16 -38.07
CA THR A 115 -2.65 31.91 -37.43
C THR A 115 -2.62 32.31 -35.95
N GLN A 116 -3.33 33.37 -35.57
CA GLN A 116 -3.33 33.90 -34.21
C GLN A 116 -4.15 33.00 -33.28
N GLU A 117 -5.29 32.52 -33.75
CA GLU A 117 -6.15 31.57 -33.05
C GLU A 117 -5.42 30.27 -32.75
N ILE A 118 -4.81 29.63 -33.76
CA ILE A 118 -4.06 28.37 -33.57
C ILE A 118 -2.93 28.57 -32.56
N THR A 119 -2.21 29.68 -32.62
CA THR A 119 -1.12 29.99 -31.68
C THR A 119 -1.64 30.16 -30.26
N SER A 120 -2.79 30.82 -30.08
CA SER A 120 -3.42 30.99 -28.77
C SER A 120 -3.87 29.66 -28.17
N HIS A 121 -4.52 28.82 -28.98
CA HIS A 121 -4.96 27.49 -28.56
C HIS A 121 -3.79 26.59 -28.17
N LEU A 122 -2.71 26.59 -28.96
CA LEU A 122 -1.50 25.84 -28.63
C LEU A 122 -0.90 26.28 -27.29
N LYS A 123 -0.81 27.58 -27.00
CA LYS A 123 -0.32 28.08 -25.69
C LYS A 123 -1.20 27.63 -24.53
N SER A 124 -2.52 27.62 -24.71
CA SER A 124 -3.45 27.11 -23.71
C SER A 124 -3.23 25.61 -23.48
N LEU A 125 -3.11 24.83 -24.56
CA LEU A 125 -2.86 23.39 -24.49
C LEU A 125 -1.50 23.06 -23.85
N GLN A 126 -0.46 23.86 -24.06
CA GLN A 126 0.81 23.72 -23.36
C GLN A 126 0.65 23.90 -21.84
N SER A 127 -0.08 24.94 -21.43
CA SER A 127 -0.37 25.19 -20.01
C SER A 127 -1.15 24.02 -19.39
N PHE A 128 -2.10 23.47 -20.13
CA PHE A 128 -2.87 22.32 -19.71
C PHE A 128 -2.05 21.03 -19.62
N ALA A 129 -1.18 20.79 -20.60
CA ALA A 129 -0.26 19.65 -20.60
C ALA A 129 0.67 19.69 -19.38
N ALA A 130 1.13 20.87 -18.97
CA ALA A 130 1.91 21.07 -17.75
C ALA A 130 1.18 20.55 -16.51
N ILE A 131 -0.09 20.95 -16.36
CA ILE A 131 -0.95 20.57 -15.23
C ILE A 131 -1.20 19.06 -15.24
N HIS A 132 -1.59 18.49 -16.38
CA HIS A 132 -1.87 17.06 -16.47
C HIS A 132 -0.64 16.18 -16.23
N ARG A 133 0.53 16.59 -16.73
CA ARG A 133 1.79 15.91 -16.44
C ARG A 133 2.12 15.94 -14.95
N SER A 134 1.91 17.07 -14.29
CA SER A 134 2.07 17.20 -12.84
C SER A 134 1.10 16.28 -12.08
N ILE A 135 -0.18 16.27 -12.46
CA ILE A 135 -1.19 15.39 -11.84
C ILE A 135 -0.81 13.92 -12.01
N ARG A 136 -0.45 13.49 -13.22
CA ARG A 136 -0.03 12.11 -13.51
C ARG A 136 1.17 11.69 -12.67
N ASN A 137 2.17 12.57 -12.55
CA ASN A 137 3.35 12.31 -11.73
C ASN A 137 2.99 12.21 -10.24
N GLN A 138 2.06 13.05 -9.76
CA GLN A 138 1.57 12.99 -8.38
C GLN A 138 0.77 11.71 -8.11
N GLU A 139 -0.11 11.30 -9.02
CA GLU A 139 -0.88 10.04 -8.92
C GLU A 139 0.09 8.84 -8.80
N GLN A 140 1.14 8.80 -9.62
CA GLN A 140 2.18 7.76 -9.51
C GLN A 140 2.96 7.83 -8.19
N HIS A 141 3.28 9.03 -7.71
CA HIS A 141 3.98 9.19 -6.43
C HIS A 141 3.12 8.74 -5.25
N ILE A 142 1.83 9.08 -5.25
CA ILE A 142 0.86 8.65 -4.23
C ILE A 142 0.78 7.13 -4.21
N ALA A 143 0.62 6.48 -5.37
CA ALA A 143 0.58 5.02 -5.46
C ALA A 143 1.86 4.36 -4.90
N ASN A 144 3.04 4.96 -5.15
CA ASN A 144 4.31 4.48 -4.59
C ASN A 144 4.36 4.63 -3.05
N LEU A 145 3.87 5.76 -2.53
CA LEU A 145 3.82 6.00 -1.09
C LEU A 145 2.86 5.05 -0.38
N GLU A 146 1.69 4.77 -0.96
CA GLU A 146 0.73 3.81 -0.45
C GLU A 146 1.37 2.42 -0.32
N GLN A 147 2.07 1.96 -1.36
CA GLN A 147 2.80 0.69 -1.33
C GLN A 147 3.89 0.66 -0.23
N LYS A 148 4.62 1.77 -0.04
CA LYS A 148 5.63 1.87 1.03
C LYS A 148 5.01 1.82 2.41
N ILE A 149 3.89 2.49 2.61
CA ILE A 149 3.15 2.48 3.89
C ILE A 149 2.73 1.06 4.23
N GLU A 150 2.17 0.32 3.27
CA GLU A 150 1.75 -1.07 3.47
C GLU A 150 2.92 -1.97 3.92
N ILE A 151 4.06 -1.87 3.24
CA ILE A 151 5.27 -2.64 3.60
C ILE A 151 5.76 -2.29 5.01
N LEU A 152 5.80 -1.00 5.35
CA LEU A 152 6.24 -0.54 6.67
C LEU A 152 5.28 -0.96 7.79
N GLN A 153 3.98 -0.93 7.53
CA GLN A 153 2.96 -1.41 8.47
C GLN A 153 3.19 -2.89 8.79
N LYS A 154 3.34 -3.72 7.76
CA LYS A 154 3.60 -5.15 7.93
C LYS A 154 4.89 -5.41 8.73
N SER A 155 5.98 -4.73 8.40
CA SER A 155 7.24 -4.86 9.14
C SER A 155 7.10 -4.43 10.61
N THR A 156 6.29 -3.40 10.88
CA THR A 156 6.03 -2.94 12.24
C THR A 156 5.24 -3.98 13.04
N GLU A 157 4.23 -4.60 12.44
CA GLU A 157 3.46 -5.68 13.07
C GLU A 157 4.34 -6.89 13.41
N GLU A 158 5.23 -7.28 12.49
CA GLU A 158 6.20 -8.36 12.73
C GLU A 158 7.14 -8.03 13.90
N HIS A 159 7.64 -6.79 13.99
CA HIS A 159 8.48 -6.36 15.11
C HIS A 159 7.71 -6.32 16.43
N ILE A 160 6.45 -5.87 16.44
CA ILE A 160 5.61 -5.92 17.64
C ILE A 160 5.45 -7.35 18.12
N LEU A 161 5.16 -8.29 17.20
CA LEU A 161 5.03 -9.71 17.54
C LEU A 161 6.34 -10.27 18.10
N TYR A 162 7.48 -9.92 17.51
CA TYR A 162 8.78 -10.34 17.99
C TYR A 162 9.11 -9.80 19.39
N LEU A 163 8.83 -8.52 19.63
CA LEU A 163 9.00 -7.91 20.95
C LEU A 163 8.07 -8.54 21.98
N ASP A 164 6.83 -8.85 21.60
CA ASP A 164 5.90 -9.59 22.44
C ASP A 164 6.49 -10.96 22.82
N ILE A 165 7.07 -11.71 21.87
CA ILE A 165 7.71 -13.01 22.14
C ILE A 165 8.88 -12.85 23.12
N LEU A 166 9.73 -11.82 22.96
CA LEU A 166 10.82 -11.54 23.88
C LEU A 166 10.33 -11.10 25.27
N ALA A 167 9.21 -10.38 25.33
CA ALA A 167 8.60 -9.89 26.56
C ALA A 167 7.78 -10.96 27.31
N MET A 168 7.54 -12.14 26.71
CA MET A 168 6.81 -13.26 27.33
C MET A 168 7.64 -14.06 28.35
N ARG A 169 8.90 -13.69 28.58
CA ARG A 169 9.80 -14.41 29.50
C ARG A 169 10.13 -13.55 30.71
N ASP A 170 10.17 -14.19 31.88
CA ASP A 170 10.68 -13.57 33.08
C ASP A 170 12.20 -13.40 32.97
N GLY A 171 12.68 -12.15 33.12
CA GLY A 171 14.08 -11.80 32.88
C GLY A 171 15.07 -12.41 33.89
N LEU A 172 14.60 -12.87 35.05
CA LEU A 172 15.46 -13.51 36.05
C LEU A 172 15.56 -15.01 35.82
N THR A 173 14.42 -15.69 35.65
CA THR A 173 14.35 -17.17 35.63
C THR A 173 14.31 -17.79 34.23
N GLY A 174 14.04 -16.99 33.19
CA GLY A 174 13.85 -17.48 31.82
C GLY A 174 12.55 -18.28 31.60
N LEU A 175 11.71 -18.45 32.63
CA LEU A 175 10.38 -19.05 32.48
C LEU A 175 9.45 -18.10 31.74
N PHE A 176 8.28 -18.59 31.32
CA PHE A 176 7.26 -17.69 30.81
C PHE A 176 6.75 -16.76 31.92
N ASP A 177 6.40 -15.52 31.58
CA ASP A 177 5.89 -14.57 32.54
C ASP A 177 4.37 -14.73 32.76
N ARG A 178 3.83 -14.00 33.73
CA ARG A 178 2.39 -14.00 34.02
C ARG A 178 1.55 -13.47 32.84
N LYS A 179 2.08 -12.54 32.03
CA LYS A 179 1.34 -12.03 30.85
C LYS A 179 1.14 -13.15 29.83
N HIS A 180 2.17 -13.96 29.60
CA HIS A 180 2.08 -15.13 28.72
C HIS A 180 1.08 -16.15 29.26
N LEU A 181 1.08 -16.42 30.57
CA LEU A 181 0.08 -17.31 31.18
C LEU A 181 -1.35 -16.84 30.91
N ASN A 182 -1.64 -15.55 31.12
CA ASN A 182 -2.96 -14.98 30.88
C ASN A 182 -3.41 -15.10 29.41
N LYS A 183 -2.46 -15.13 28.47
CA LYS A 183 -2.73 -15.33 27.04
C LYS A 183 -3.01 -16.80 26.69
N VAL A 184 -2.22 -17.72 27.24
CA VAL A 184 -2.24 -19.14 26.85
C VAL A 184 -3.28 -19.96 27.63
N LEU A 185 -3.53 -19.65 28.89
CA LEU A 185 -4.45 -20.42 29.74
C LEU A 185 -5.89 -20.47 29.16
N PRO A 186 -6.52 -19.36 28.71
CA PRO A 186 -7.85 -19.42 28.12
C PRO A 186 -7.90 -20.25 26.83
N GLN A 187 -6.86 -20.17 26.01
CA GLN A 187 -6.75 -20.94 24.77
C GLN A 187 -6.67 -22.45 25.07
N LYS A 188 -5.77 -22.85 25.99
CA LYS A 188 -5.60 -24.25 26.38
C LYS A 188 -6.84 -24.81 27.08
N PHE A 189 -7.51 -24.00 27.89
CA PHE A 189 -8.78 -24.39 28.52
C PHE A 189 -9.87 -24.65 27.47
N SER A 190 -10.02 -23.75 26.50
CA SER A 190 -10.96 -23.94 25.40
C SER A 190 -10.64 -25.17 24.55
N GLU A 191 -9.36 -25.36 24.17
CA GLU A 191 -8.89 -26.54 23.43
C GLU A 191 -9.17 -27.84 24.19
N ALA A 192 -8.90 -27.89 25.50
CA ALA A 192 -9.14 -29.07 26.33
C ALA A 192 -10.64 -29.38 26.42
N SER A 193 -11.46 -28.35 26.62
CA SER A 193 -12.92 -28.48 26.67
C SER A 193 -13.50 -29.00 25.36
N VAL A 194 -13.10 -28.45 24.21
CA VAL A 194 -13.58 -28.87 22.88
C VAL A 194 -13.16 -30.31 22.56
N ASN A 195 -11.92 -30.67 22.89
CA ASN A 195 -11.39 -32.01 22.60
C ASN A 195 -11.71 -33.05 23.67
N ASN A 196 -12.48 -32.68 24.71
CA ASN A 196 -12.75 -33.50 25.89
C ASN A 196 -11.47 -34.12 26.48
N LYS A 197 -10.41 -33.31 26.56
CA LYS A 197 -9.12 -33.68 27.16
C LYS A 197 -8.98 -33.05 28.53
N GLU A 198 -8.18 -33.70 29.38
CA GLU A 198 -7.85 -33.18 30.69
C GLU A 198 -6.88 -32.00 30.59
N LEU A 199 -6.97 -31.07 31.53
CA LEU A 199 -6.05 -29.97 31.69
C LEU A 199 -5.86 -29.75 33.18
N SER A 200 -4.63 -29.90 33.66
CA SER A 200 -4.27 -29.66 35.06
C SER A 200 -3.35 -28.47 35.19
N ALA A 201 -3.31 -27.89 36.38
CA ALA A 201 -2.41 -26.82 36.74
C ALA A 201 -1.85 -27.03 38.15
N ILE A 202 -0.61 -26.60 38.36
CA ILE A 202 0.05 -26.62 39.67
C ILE A 202 0.49 -25.19 39.97
N LEU A 203 0.05 -24.63 41.09
CA LEU A 203 0.55 -23.37 41.63
C LEU A 203 1.54 -23.72 42.75
N ILE A 204 2.73 -23.14 42.69
CA ILE A 204 3.85 -23.48 43.57
C ILE A 204 4.32 -22.20 44.24
N ASP A 205 4.47 -22.20 45.55
CA ASP A 205 5.00 -21.08 46.33
C ASP A 205 6.22 -21.55 47.11
N LEU A 206 7.31 -20.77 47.11
CA LEU A 206 8.52 -21.14 47.84
C LEU A 206 8.40 -20.68 49.30
N ASP A 207 8.21 -21.63 50.20
CA ASP A 207 8.09 -21.35 51.63
C ASP A 207 9.30 -20.58 52.17
N TYR A 208 9.03 -19.59 53.02
CA TYR A 208 10.03 -18.79 53.73
C TYR A 208 11.03 -18.04 52.84
N PHE A 209 10.67 -17.73 51.58
CA PHE A 209 11.56 -17.01 50.66
C PHE A 209 11.93 -15.61 51.15
N TYR A 210 11.00 -14.93 51.83
CA TYR A 210 11.28 -13.64 52.47
C TYR A 210 12.41 -13.74 53.51
N GLU A 211 12.42 -14.79 54.33
CA GLU A 211 13.44 -15.04 55.35
C GLU A 211 14.80 -15.35 54.70
N ILE A 212 14.83 -16.08 53.59
CA ILE A 212 16.05 -16.32 52.80
C ILE A 212 16.64 -14.99 52.33
N ASN A 213 15.82 -14.13 51.72
CA ASN A 213 16.26 -12.80 51.27
C ASN A 213 16.78 -11.95 52.43
N LYS A 214 16.13 -12.02 53.59
CA LYS A 214 16.54 -11.28 54.78
C LYS A 214 17.87 -11.78 55.37
N ALA A 215 18.11 -13.09 55.34
CA ALA A 215 19.30 -13.69 55.94
C ALA A 215 20.52 -13.69 55.01
N ALA A 216 20.33 -13.95 53.71
CA ALA A 216 21.40 -14.16 52.73
C ALA A 216 21.46 -13.08 51.64
N GLY A 217 20.51 -12.14 51.63
CA GLY A 217 20.43 -11.05 50.66
C GLY A 217 19.71 -11.44 49.36
N THR A 218 19.24 -10.43 48.63
CA THR A 218 18.43 -10.60 47.41
C THR A 218 19.16 -11.35 46.31
N ILE A 219 20.48 -11.15 46.15
CA ILE A 219 21.27 -11.86 45.14
C ILE A 219 21.23 -13.38 45.37
N TYR A 220 21.22 -13.81 46.64
CA TYR A 220 21.09 -15.23 46.97
C TYR A 220 19.67 -15.74 46.72
N GLY A 221 18.64 -14.95 47.01
CA GLY A 221 17.27 -15.26 46.63
C GLY A 221 17.10 -15.41 45.11
N ASP A 222 17.71 -14.53 44.33
CA ASP A 222 17.72 -14.58 42.87
C ASP A 222 18.37 -15.87 42.34
N PHE A 223 19.43 -16.34 43.01
CA PHE A 223 20.04 -17.65 42.72
C PHE A 223 19.08 -18.80 43.04
N VAL A 224 18.40 -18.77 44.19
CA VAL A 224 17.41 -19.80 44.57
C VAL A 224 16.26 -19.87 43.56
N LEU A 225 15.75 -18.73 43.11
CA LEU A 225 14.69 -18.68 42.09
C LEU A 225 15.14 -19.26 40.75
N ASN A 226 16.38 -18.98 40.34
CA ASN A 226 16.97 -19.54 39.13
C ASN A 226 17.17 -21.06 39.21
N ASP A 227 17.73 -21.55 40.32
CA ASP A 227 17.93 -22.99 40.54
C ASP A 227 16.58 -23.72 40.56
N PHE A 228 15.58 -23.15 41.23
CA PHE A 228 14.24 -23.73 41.25
C PHE A 228 13.59 -23.77 39.85
N ALA A 229 13.70 -22.68 39.08
CA ALA A 229 13.20 -22.63 37.71
C ALA A 229 13.84 -23.70 36.79
N ALA A 230 15.15 -23.93 36.94
CA ALA A 230 15.87 -24.95 36.19
C ALA A 230 15.42 -26.37 36.56
N ARG A 231 15.21 -26.65 37.85
CA ARG A 231 14.66 -27.94 38.32
C ARG A 231 13.25 -28.17 37.82
N LEU A 232 12.40 -27.14 37.94
CA LEU A 232 11.01 -27.20 37.51
C LEU A 232 10.90 -27.55 36.03
N THR A 233 11.71 -26.93 35.17
CA THR A 233 11.73 -27.21 33.71
C THR A 233 12.35 -28.56 33.35
N THR A 234 13.20 -29.11 34.21
CA THR A 234 13.74 -30.47 34.05
C THR A 234 12.67 -31.52 34.35
N ILE A 235 11.85 -31.29 35.38
CA ILE A 235 10.78 -32.21 35.79
C ILE A 235 9.56 -32.10 34.83
N ILE A 236 9.22 -30.86 34.46
CA ILE A 236 8.12 -30.55 33.55
C ILE A 236 8.70 -30.27 32.16
N SER A 237 8.93 -31.34 31.40
CA SER A 237 9.42 -31.23 30.03
C SER A 237 8.44 -30.45 29.14
N GLN A 238 8.96 -29.82 28.09
CA GLN A 238 8.16 -29.03 27.13
C GLN A 238 7.03 -29.84 26.46
N GLU A 239 7.22 -31.14 26.29
CA GLU A 239 6.20 -32.04 25.75
C GLU A 239 5.05 -32.29 26.74
N ARG A 240 5.34 -32.19 28.04
CA ARG A 240 4.38 -32.45 29.12
C ARG A 240 3.62 -31.20 29.55
N GLY A 241 4.23 -30.02 29.44
CA GLY A 241 3.59 -28.77 29.81
C GLY A 241 4.48 -27.54 29.73
N SER A 242 3.97 -26.43 30.26
CA SER A 242 4.64 -25.13 30.28
C SER A 242 4.80 -24.61 31.69
N CYS A 243 5.96 -24.03 32.00
CA CYS A 243 6.28 -23.43 33.30
C CYS A 243 6.36 -21.91 33.21
N PHE A 244 5.84 -21.25 34.25
CA PHE A 244 5.70 -19.81 34.32
C PHE A 244 6.16 -19.30 35.69
N ARG A 245 6.73 -18.09 35.72
CA ARG A 245 6.88 -17.33 36.96
C ARG A 245 5.63 -16.46 37.14
N PHE A 246 4.86 -16.75 38.19
CA PHE A 246 3.55 -16.13 38.42
C PHE A 246 3.69 -14.76 39.10
N SER A 247 4.46 -14.69 40.19
CA SER A 247 4.76 -13.45 40.92
C SER A 247 5.82 -13.70 41.98
N GLY A 248 6.85 -12.85 42.11
CA GLY A 248 7.81 -12.98 43.21
C GLY A 248 8.45 -14.36 43.29
N GLU A 249 8.09 -15.10 44.35
CA GLU A 249 8.48 -16.50 44.64
C GLU A 249 7.49 -17.58 44.17
N THR A 250 6.37 -17.18 43.57
CA THR A 250 5.31 -18.09 43.11
C THR A 250 5.52 -18.49 41.65
N PHE A 251 5.44 -19.79 41.37
CA PHE A 251 5.55 -20.41 40.06
C PHE A 251 4.23 -21.09 39.67
N PHE A 252 4.05 -21.33 38.37
CA PHE A 252 2.86 -21.98 37.83
C PHE A 252 3.27 -22.97 36.74
N ALA A 253 2.66 -24.16 36.75
CA ALA A 253 2.79 -25.14 35.68
C ALA A 253 1.43 -25.44 35.06
N LEU A 254 1.36 -25.42 33.72
CA LEU A 254 0.18 -25.77 32.95
C LEU A 254 0.42 -27.10 32.22
N LEU A 255 -0.44 -28.09 32.44
CA LEU A 255 -0.25 -29.48 32.03
C LEU A 255 -1.42 -29.97 31.16
N PRO A 256 -1.37 -29.75 29.83
CA PRO A 256 -2.37 -30.29 28.91
C PRO A 256 -2.34 -31.83 28.87
N GLY A 257 -3.51 -32.46 28.78
CA GLY A 257 -3.65 -33.92 28.68
C GLY A 257 -3.27 -34.69 29.95
N THR A 258 -3.21 -34.01 31.10
CA THR A 258 -2.81 -34.58 32.39
C THR A 258 -3.99 -34.55 33.37
N ASN A 259 -4.37 -35.69 33.97
CA ASN A 259 -5.37 -35.71 35.05
C ASN A 259 -4.81 -35.16 36.36
N THR A 260 -5.72 -34.85 37.27
CA THR A 260 -5.45 -34.47 38.65
C THR A 260 -4.50 -35.45 39.37
N LYS A 261 -4.62 -36.77 39.16
CA LYS A 261 -3.74 -37.74 39.83
C LYS A 261 -2.31 -37.64 39.33
N GLN A 262 -2.11 -37.65 38.02
CA GLN A 262 -0.79 -37.46 37.40
C GLN A 262 -0.17 -36.10 37.76
N ALA A 263 -0.99 -35.05 37.86
CA ALA A 263 -0.55 -33.73 38.28
C ALA A 263 -0.10 -33.73 39.75
N LEU A 264 -0.81 -34.45 40.62
CA LEU A 264 -0.41 -34.64 42.02
C LEU A 264 0.89 -35.44 42.14
N ASP A 265 0.99 -36.57 41.44
CA ASP A 265 2.20 -37.40 41.41
C ASP A 265 3.42 -36.57 40.93
N LEU A 266 3.21 -35.67 39.96
CA LEU A 266 4.25 -34.75 39.49
C LEU A 266 4.59 -33.69 40.55
N ALA A 267 3.59 -33.11 41.20
CA ALA A 267 3.78 -32.13 42.25
C ALA A 267 4.60 -32.68 43.42
N GLU A 268 4.43 -33.96 43.76
CA GLU A 268 5.21 -34.66 44.79
C GLU A 268 6.68 -34.90 44.40
N THR A 269 7.03 -34.77 43.11
CA THR A 269 8.41 -34.93 42.62
C THR A 269 9.18 -33.62 42.45
N LEU A 270 8.50 -32.47 42.61
CA LEU A 270 9.08 -31.13 42.56
C LEU A 270 10.00 -30.86 43.76
#